data_AF-A0A0C3BW95-F1
#
_entry.id   AF-A0A0C3BW95-F1
#
_cell.length_a   1.000
_cell.length_b   1.000
_cell.length_c   1.000
_cell.angle_alpha   90.00
_cell.angle_beta   90.00
_cell.angle_gamma   90.00
#
_symmetry.space_group_name_H-M   'P 1'
#
loop_
_entity.id
_entity.type
_entity.pdbx_description
1 polymer ?
#
loop_
_entity_poly.entity_id
_entity_poly.type
_entity_poly.pdbx_seq_one_letter_code
_entity_poly.pdbx_strand_id
1 'polypeptide(L)'
;MPSQENRPGMVHDQIRHATNYGQVVVNVLSRMTHETGTIDQNLLRQCLGLASSYLITDTSLNAERGLSTWICGLNNLVDVLVALHVRGELELETMNEGSKACSECWMIAGTWKGLAESRVLVRGVASKLRTLLDGNGKTYRGERVYAPS
;
A
#
# COMPACT_ATOMS: atom_id res chain seq x y z
N MET A 1 -22.67 -28.90 43.69
CA MET A 1 -22.41 -27.61 43.03
C MET A 1 -21.00 -27.64 42.48
N PRO A 2 -20.77 -27.53 41.16
CA PRO A 2 -19.41 -27.44 40.65
C PRO A 2 -19.00 -25.96 40.49
N SER A 3 -17.87 -25.61 41.09
CA SER A 3 -17.17 -24.35 40.91
C SER A 3 -16.62 -24.28 39.48
N GLN A 4 -16.95 -23.20 38.75
CA GLN A 4 -16.33 -22.90 37.46
C GLN A 4 -14.92 -22.36 37.69
N GLU A 5 -13.92 -23.15 37.34
CA GLU A 5 -12.53 -22.73 37.27
C GLU A 5 -12.28 -22.05 35.92
N ASN A 6 -11.99 -20.75 35.99
CA ASN A 6 -11.69 -19.87 34.88
C ASN A 6 -10.55 -20.41 34.00
N ARG A 7 -10.80 -20.57 32.70
CA ARG A 7 -9.76 -20.84 31.70
C ARG A 7 -9.03 -19.54 31.33
N PRO A 8 -7.73 -19.38 31.60
CA PRO A 8 -6.95 -18.27 31.07
C PRO A 8 -6.45 -18.66 29.67
N GLY A 9 -7.32 -18.59 28.66
CA GLY A 9 -6.97 -19.10 27.32
C GLY A 9 -7.46 -18.28 26.13
N MET A 10 -8.06 -17.10 26.33
CA MET A 10 -8.74 -16.40 25.23
C MET A 10 -8.50 -14.89 25.11
N VAL A 11 -7.66 -14.28 25.95
CA VAL A 11 -7.42 -12.81 25.88
C VAL A 11 -6.12 -12.47 25.15
N HIS A 12 -5.19 -13.43 24.97
CA HIS A 12 -3.90 -13.17 24.33
C HIS A 12 -3.89 -13.41 22.81
N ASP A 13 -4.89 -14.11 22.27
CA ASP A 13 -4.94 -14.46 20.85
C ASP A 13 -5.57 -13.38 19.97
N GLN A 14 -6.28 -12.41 20.57
CA GLN A 14 -6.91 -11.31 19.85
C GLN A 14 -5.96 -10.14 19.51
N ILE A 15 -4.72 -10.16 20.01
CA ILE A 15 -3.70 -9.12 19.74
C ILE A 15 -2.78 -9.52 18.55
N ARG A 16 -3.00 -10.67 17.89
CA ARG A 16 -2.08 -11.25 16.89
C ARG A 16 -2.66 -11.43 15.49
N HIS A 17 -3.53 -10.54 15.02
CA HIS A 17 -3.71 -10.40 13.58
C HIS A 17 -2.43 -9.76 13.02
N ALA A 18 -1.45 -10.59 12.66
CA ALA A 18 -0.33 -10.18 11.85
C ALA A 18 -0.87 -9.34 10.69
N THR A 19 -0.51 -8.06 10.69
CA THR A 19 -0.99 -7.11 9.69
C THR A 19 -0.60 -7.64 8.31
N ASN A 20 -1.56 -7.66 7.38
CA ASN A 20 -1.37 -8.15 6.02
C ASN A 20 -1.94 -7.12 5.06
N TYR A 21 -1.07 -6.21 4.63
CA TYR A 21 -1.45 -5.13 3.73
C TYR A 21 -2.06 -5.64 2.42
N GLY A 22 -1.49 -6.70 1.86
CA GLY A 22 -1.99 -7.33 0.63
C GLY A 22 -3.45 -7.75 0.74
N GLN A 23 -3.82 -8.39 1.85
CA GLN A 23 -5.22 -8.80 2.10
C GLN A 23 -6.13 -7.60 2.32
N VAL A 24 -5.68 -6.57 3.04
CA VAL A 24 -6.44 -5.32 3.23
C VAL A 24 -6.75 -4.67 1.87
N VAL A 25 -5.74 -4.54 1.01
CA VAL A 25 -5.88 -3.97 -0.33
C VAL A 25 -6.86 -4.78 -1.17
N VAL A 26 -6.72 -6.11 -1.23
CA VAL A 26 -7.62 -6.99 -2.00
C VAL A 26 -9.07 -6.85 -1.52
N ASN A 27 -9.30 -6.85 -0.21
CA ASN A 27 -10.63 -6.70 0.37
C ASN A 27 -11.26 -5.36 0.01
N VAL A 28 -10.48 -4.28 0.04
CA VAL A 28 -10.94 -2.94 -0.32
C VAL A 28 -11.26 -2.84 -1.82
N LEU A 29 -10.35 -3.29 -2.68
CA LEU A 29 -10.54 -3.25 -4.14
C LEU A 29 -11.75 -4.07 -4.58
N SER A 30 -11.94 -5.27 -4.00
CA SER A 30 -13.11 -6.10 -4.29
C SER A 30 -14.41 -5.36 -3.98
N ARG A 31 -14.52 -4.73 -2.81
CA ARG A 31 -15.72 -3.97 -2.42
C ARG A 31 -16.02 -2.80 -3.36
N MET A 32 -15.00 -2.04 -3.77
CA MET A 32 -15.18 -0.93 -4.72
C MET A 32 -15.84 -1.41 -6.02
N THR A 33 -15.32 -2.50 -6.59
CA THR A 33 -15.79 -3.00 -7.89
C THR A 33 -17.20 -3.54 -7.87
N HIS A 34 -17.68 -4.06 -6.73
CA HIS A 34 -19.01 -4.64 -6.60
C HIS A 34 -20.13 -3.61 -6.44
N GLU A 35 -19.85 -2.43 -5.86
CA GLU A 35 -20.90 -1.48 -5.47
C GLU A 35 -21.24 -0.46 -6.57
N THR A 36 -20.26 0.03 -7.33
CA THR A 36 -20.46 1.15 -8.27
C THR A 36 -20.09 0.84 -9.72
N GLY A 37 -19.44 -0.29 -9.97
CA GLY A 37 -18.86 -0.62 -11.28
C GLY A 37 -17.67 0.28 -11.69
N THR A 38 -17.28 1.22 -10.83
CA THR A 38 -16.15 2.15 -11.01
C THR A 38 -15.19 2.03 -9.83
N ILE A 39 -13.92 2.39 -10.04
CA ILE A 39 -12.96 2.40 -8.93
C ILE A 39 -13.11 3.71 -8.15
N ASP A 40 -13.40 3.61 -6.85
CA ASP A 40 -13.37 4.77 -5.95
C ASP A 40 -11.92 5.20 -5.69
N GLN A 41 -11.50 6.28 -6.34
CA GLN A 41 -10.14 6.81 -6.21
C GLN A 41 -9.88 7.47 -4.85
N ASN A 42 -10.91 7.88 -4.08
CA ASN A 42 -10.71 8.37 -2.72
C ASN A 42 -10.23 7.26 -1.79
N LEU A 43 -10.89 6.11 -1.85
CA LEU A 43 -10.53 4.96 -1.04
C LEU A 43 -9.21 4.34 -1.53
N LEU A 44 -8.91 4.41 -2.84
CA LEU A 44 -7.60 4.05 -3.39
C LEU A 44 -6.48 4.92 -2.81
N ARG A 45 -6.67 6.24 -2.73
CA ARG A 45 -5.74 7.18 -2.08
C ARG A 45 -5.53 6.87 -0.60
N GLN A 46 -6.60 6.52 0.13
CA GLN A 46 -6.47 6.09 1.52
C GLN A 46 -5.62 4.83 1.64
N CYS A 47 -5.81 3.83 0.78
CA CYS A 47 -4.97 2.64 0.77
C CYS A 47 -3.51 2.96 0.47
N LEU A 48 -3.23 3.85 -0.49
CA LEU A 48 -1.87 4.31 -0.80
C LEU A 48 -1.21 5.00 0.41
N GLY A 49 -1.95 5.89 1.09
CA GLY A 49 -1.46 6.59 2.29
C GLY A 49 -1.15 5.66 3.47
N LEU A 50 -1.72 4.45 3.49
CA LEU A 50 -1.40 3.44 4.52
C LEU A 50 -0.11 2.66 4.22
N ALA A 51 0.43 2.70 2.99
CA ALA A 51 1.53 1.83 2.57
C ALA A 51 2.78 1.93 3.45
N SER A 52 3.15 3.14 3.88
CA SER A 52 4.34 3.39 4.70
C SER A 52 4.17 2.88 6.14
N SER A 53 2.96 3.00 6.70
CA SER A 53 2.62 2.46 8.02
C SER A 53 2.64 0.93 8.00
N TYR A 54 2.03 0.34 6.97
CA TYR A 54 1.99 -1.10 6.80
C TYR A 54 3.35 -1.71 6.50
N LEU A 55 4.27 -0.97 5.87
CA LEU A 55 5.66 -1.42 5.71
C LEU A 55 6.28 -1.72 7.09
N ILE A 56 6.09 -0.85 8.07
CA ILE A 56 6.62 -1.04 9.43
C ILE A 56 5.88 -2.19 10.12
N THR A 57 4.55 -2.17 10.12
CA THR A 57 3.77 -3.15 10.90
C THR A 57 3.88 -4.56 10.33
N ASP A 58 3.76 -4.75 9.02
CA ASP A 58 3.84 -6.09 8.41
C ASP A 58 5.24 -6.68 8.66
N THR A 59 6.31 -5.91 8.48
CA THR A 59 7.68 -6.40 8.68
C THR A 59 8.05 -6.62 10.15
N SER A 60 7.46 -5.85 11.08
CA SER A 60 7.72 -5.99 12.52
C SER A 60 6.90 -7.13 13.15
N LEU A 61 5.68 -7.36 12.67
CA LEU A 61 4.74 -8.33 13.25
C LEU A 61 4.73 -9.68 12.51
N ASN A 62 5.32 -9.74 11.31
CA ASN A 62 5.41 -10.94 10.49
C ASN A 62 6.77 -10.98 9.77
N ALA A 63 7.83 -11.35 10.49
CA ALA A 63 9.18 -11.37 9.93
C ALA A 63 9.35 -12.29 8.71
N GLU A 64 8.57 -13.37 8.62
CA GLU A 64 8.67 -14.33 7.51
C GLU A 64 8.00 -13.85 6.23
N ARG A 65 6.80 -13.25 6.33
CA ARG A 65 5.97 -12.93 5.16
C ARG A 65 5.61 -11.46 5.02
N GLY A 66 5.85 -10.64 6.04
CA GLY A 66 5.40 -9.25 6.09
C GLY A 66 5.88 -8.40 4.92
N LEU A 67 7.16 -8.52 4.55
CA LEU A 67 7.68 -7.80 3.39
C LEU A 67 6.99 -8.24 2.09
N SER A 68 6.72 -9.54 1.94
CA SER A 68 6.08 -10.12 0.76
C SER A 68 4.60 -9.73 0.64
N THR A 69 3.86 -9.69 1.75
CA THR A 69 2.45 -9.26 1.77
C THR A 69 2.34 -7.77 1.52
N TRP A 70 3.24 -6.98 2.12
CA TRP A 70 3.31 -5.55 1.89
C TRP A 70 3.58 -5.22 0.42
N ILE A 71 4.62 -5.80 -0.19
CA ILE A 71 4.94 -5.47 -1.58
C ILE A 71 3.87 -5.96 -2.55
N CYS A 72 3.20 -7.08 -2.25
CA CYS A 72 2.04 -7.55 -3.01
C CYS A 72 0.91 -6.50 -2.99
N GLY A 73 0.56 -5.99 -1.80
CA GLY A 73 -0.44 -4.93 -1.66
C GLY A 73 -0.08 -3.66 -2.42
N LEU A 74 1.16 -3.19 -2.30
CA LEU A 74 1.60 -1.98 -3.00
C LEU A 74 1.60 -2.14 -4.53
N ASN A 75 2.03 -3.29 -5.06
CA ASN A 75 1.94 -3.55 -6.50
C ASN A 75 0.49 -3.58 -6.98
N ASN A 76 -0.43 -4.23 -6.25
CA ASN A 76 -1.84 -4.27 -6.64
C ASN A 76 -2.44 -2.87 -6.76
N LEU A 77 -2.10 -1.95 -5.84
CA LEU A 77 -2.55 -0.56 -5.93
C LEU A 77 -1.99 0.14 -7.17
N VAL A 78 -0.68 -0.01 -7.44
CA VAL A 78 -0.07 0.61 -8.63
C VAL A 78 -0.60 0.00 -9.93
N ASP A 79 -0.93 -1.28 -9.95
CA ASP A 79 -1.56 -1.94 -11.10
C ASP A 79 -2.94 -1.34 -11.41
N VAL A 80 -3.70 -0.98 -10.36
CA VAL A 80 -4.97 -0.24 -10.50
C VAL A 80 -4.71 1.16 -11.08
N LEU A 81 -3.67 1.87 -10.63
CA LEU A 81 -3.30 3.17 -11.19
C LEU A 81 -2.96 3.07 -12.69
N VAL A 82 -2.18 2.05 -13.08
CA VAL A 82 -1.86 1.79 -14.49
C VAL A 82 -3.15 1.50 -15.28
N ALA A 83 -4.05 0.67 -14.75
CA ALA A 83 -5.31 0.36 -15.41
C ALA A 83 -6.19 1.60 -15.60
N LEU A 84 -6.31 2.45 -14.57
CA LEU A 84 -7.03 3.72 -14.65
C LEU A 84 -6.38 4.67 -15.66
N HIS A 85 -5.05 4.72 -15.74
CA HIS A 85 -4.33 5.53 -16.71
C HIS A 85 -4.67 5.11 -18.15
N VAL A 86 -4.60 3.81 -18.44
CA VAL A 86 -4.91 3.24 -19.76
C VAL A 86 -6.36 3.55 -20.18
N ARG A 87 -7.29 3.59 -19.22
CA ARG A 87 -8.71 3.94 -19.47
C ARG A 87 -8.96 5.44 -19.61
N GLY A 88 -7.96 6.28 -19.37
CA GLY A 88 -8.14 7.72 -19.34
C GLY A 88 -8.69 8.27 -18.01
N GLU A 89 -8.95 7.41 -17.03
CA GLU A 89 -9.71 7.68 -15.80
C GLU A 89 -8.84 8.08 -14.59
N LEU A 90 -7.52 7.88 -14.65
CA LEU A 90 -6.63 8.18 -13.52
C LEU A 90 -6.59 9.69 -13.22
N GLU A 91 -6.97 10.05 -11.99
CA GLU A 91 -6.91 11.40 -11.44
C GLU A 91 -5.48 11.79 -11.06
N LEU A 92 -5.17 13.08 -11.19
CA LEU A 92 -3.86 13.64 -10.81
C LEU A 92 -3.59 13.44 -9.32
N GLU A 93 -4.59 13.63 -8.47
CA GLU A 93 -4.53 13.46 -7.02
C GLU A 93 -4.14 12.03 -6.65
N THR A 94 -4.66 11.03 -7.37
CA THR A 94 -4.30 9.62 -7.19
C THR A 94 -2.85 9.36 -7.61
N MET A 95 -2.42 9.95 -8.74
CA MET A 95 -1.03 9.84 -9.18
C MET A 95 -0.05 10.48 -8.17
N ASN A 96 -0.45 11.62 -7.58
CA ASN A 96 0.29 12.28 -6.52
C ASN A 96 0.39 11.43 -5.26
N GLU A 97 -0.72 10.83 -4.80
CA GLU A 97 -0.69 9.98 -3.62
C GLU A 97 0.15 8.72 -3.85
N GLY A 98 0.15 8.16 -5.06
CA GLY A 98 1.03 7.04 -5.42
C GLY A 98 2.52 7.41 -5.36
N SER A 99 2.87 8.59 -5.88
CA SER A 99 4.24 9.11 -5.85
C SER A 99 4.70 9.43 -4.42
N LYS A 100 3.82 10.00 -3.61
CA LYS A 100 4.04 10.28 -2.20
C LYS A 100 4.22 8.99 -1.39
N ALA A 101 3.35 8.00 -1.57
CA ALA A 101 3.47 6.70 -0.91
C ALA A 101 4.82 6.02 -1.19
N CYS A 102 5.29 6.05 -2.44
CA CYS A 102 6.62 5.54 -2.78
C CYS A 102 7.75 6.30 -2.06
N SER A 103 7.63 7.62 -1.98
CA SER A 103 8.63 8.47 -1.32
C SER A 103 8.69 8.22 0.19
N GLU A 104 7.54 8.11 0.84
CA GLU A 104 7.44 7.76 2.26
C GLU A 104 7.99 6.36 2.54
N CYS A 105 7.61 5.36 1.75
CA CYS A 105 8.14 4.00 1.88
C CYS A 105 9.67 3.98 1.71
N TRP A 106 10.21 4.76 0.77
CA TRP A 106 11.65 4.89 0.57
C TRP A 106 12.37 5.48 1.78
N MET A 107 11.78 6.50 2.40
CA MET A 107 12.31 7.12 3.62
C MET A 107 12.28 6.15 4.79
N ILE A 108 11.15 5.50 5.06
CA ILE A 108 11.00 4.51 6.14
C ILE A 108 12.00 3.36 5.98
N ALA A 109 12.12 2.81 4.77
CA ALA A 109 13.08 1.76 4.45
C ALA A 109 14.54 2.17 4.68
N GLY A 110 14.83 3.48 4.64
CA GLY A 110 16.15 4.03 4.95
C GLY A 110 16.44 4.23 6.41
N THR A 111 15.42 4.53 7.19
CA THR A 111 15.54 4.86 8.62
C THR A 111 15.52 3.62 9.50
N TRP A 112 14.78 2.58 9.10
CA TRP A 112 14.59 1.37 9.91
C TRP A 112 15.59 0.26 9.57
N LYS A 113 16.28 -0.25 10.60
CA LYS A 113 17.22 -1.35 10.46
C LYS A 113 16.49 -2.62 10.00
N GLY A 114 17.05 -3.32 9.02
CA GLY A 114 16.47 -4.55 8.48
C GLY A 114 15.52 -4.36 7.29
N LEU A 115 15.22 -3.12 6.88
CA LEU A 115 14.36 -2.83 5.74
C LEU A 115 15.11 -2.42 4.46
N ALA A 116 16.42 -2.64 4.39
CA ALA A 116 17.21 -2.24 3.22
C ALA A 116 16.72 -2.88 1.91
N GLU A 117 16.24 -4.12 1.97
CA GLU A 117 15.68 -4.86 0.82
C GLU A 117 14.41 -4.18 0.27
N SER A 118 13.58 -3.57 1.14
CA SER A 118 12.35 -2.93 0.69
C SER A 118 12.63 -1.71 -0.21
N ARG A 119 13.80 -1.08 -0.15
CA ARG A 119 14.19 -0.02 -1.09
C ARG A 119 14.25 -0.50 -2.53
N VAL A 120 14.76 -1.71 -2.78
CA VAL A 120 14.80 -2.28 -4.13
C VAL A 120 13.38 -2.47 -4.65
N LEU A 121 12.49 -2.95 -3.79
CA LEU A 121 11.07 -3.17 -4.09
C LEU A 121 10.34 -1.84 -4.37
N VAL A 122 10.51 -0.83 -3.51
CA VAL A 122 9.95 0.53 -3.71
C VAL A 122 10.44 1.12 -5.02
N ARG A 123 11.72 0.96 -5.38
CA ARG A 123 12.26 1.45 -6.65
C ARG A 123 11.61 0.79 -7.87
N GLY A 124 11.29 -0.50 -7.77
CA GLY A 124 10.54 -1.23 -8.80
C GLY A 124 9.16 -0.60 -9.02
N VAL A 125 8.41 -0.41 -7.93
CA VAL A 125 7.09 0.22 -7.96
C VAL A 125 7.15 1.67 -8.49
N ALA A 126 8.08 2.47 -7.98
CA ALA A 126 8.26 3.86 -8.43
C ALA A 126 8.65 3.94 -9.93
N SER A 127 9.40 2.96 -10.43
CA SER A 127 9.73 2.89 -11.85
C SER A 127 8.50 2.60 -12.71
N LYS A 128 7.55 1.81 -12.21
CA LYS A 128 6.25 1.58 -12.88
C LYS A 128 5.38 2.83 -12.87
N LEU A 129 5.33 3.57 -11.76
CA LEU A 129 4.64 4.87 -11.73
C LEU A 129 5.28 5.89 -12.70
N ARG A 130 6.61 5.89 -12.81
CA ARG A 130 7.32 6.79 -13.73
C ARG A 130 6.93 6.57 -15.19
N THR A 131 6.50 5.36 -15.59
CA THR A 131 6.04 5.12 -16.98
C THR A 131 4.70 5.78 -17.29
N LEU A 132 3.98 6.27 -16.27
CA LEU A 132 2.70 6.97 -16.44
C LEU A 132 2.89 8.48 -16.65
N LEU A 133 4.08 9.00 -16.34
CA LEU A 133 4.39 10.42 -16.45
C LEU A 133 4.60 10.83 -17.91
N ASP A 134 4.44 12.13 -18.16
CA ASP A 134 4.78 12.74 -19.44
C ASP A 134 6.29 12.56 -19.73
N GLY A 135 6.72 12.79 -20.97
CA GLY A 135 8.11 12.56 -21.40
C GLY A 135 9.19 13.31 -20.61
N ASN A 136 8.82 14.33 -19.82
CA ASN A 136 9.72 15.05 -18.92
C ASN A 136 9.97 14.33 -17.57
N GLY A 137 9.21 13.27 -17.26
CA GLY A 137 9.27 12.51 -16.02
C GLY A 137 8.89 13.28 -14.75
N LYS A 138 8.21 14.42 -14.87
CA LYS A 138 7.88 15.35 -13.78
C LYS A 138 6.41 15.78 -13.75
N THR A 139 5.72 15.64 -14.88
CA THR A 139 4.31 16.00 -15.01
C THR A 139 3.47 14.79 -15.38
N TYR A 140 2.18 14.88 -15.08
CA TYR A 140 1.16 13.93 -15.51
C TYR A 140 0.05 14.73 -16.19
N ARG A 141 -0.12 14.55 -17.50
CA ARG A 141 -1.09 15.32 -18.31
C ARG A 141 -0.88 16.84 -18.21
N GLY A 142 0.38 17.27 -18.18
CA GLY A 142 0.77 18.68 -18.11
C GLY A 142 0.81 19.28 -16.68
N GLU A 143 0.28 18.58 -15.70
CA GLU A 143 0.24 19.01 -14.30
C GLU A 143 1.42 18.45 -13.51
N ARG A 144 1.95 19.22 -12.55
CA ARG A 144 3.12 18.80 -11.78
C ARG A 144 2.78 17.68 -10.80
N VAL A 145 3.56 16.61 -10.81
CA VAL A 145 3.43 15.51 -9.85
C VAL A 145 4.26 15.79 -8.60
N TYR A 146 3.79 15.28 -7.46
CA TYR A 146 4.54 15.27 -6.21
C TYR A 146 5.96 14.76 -6.43
N ALA A 147 6.93 15.55 -6.01
CA ALA A 147 8.34 15.18 -5.97
C ALA A 147 8.86 15.56 -4.57
N PRO A 148 9.44 14.61 -3.81
CA PRO A 148 10.08 14.95 -2.55
C PRO A 148 11.30 15.85 -2.83
N SER A 149 11.44 16.89 -2.01
CA SER A 149 12.52 17.88 -2.07
C SER A 149 13.88 17.30 -1.71
#